data_AF-A0A4S2DFA4-F1
#
_entry.id   AF-A0A4S2DFA4-F1
#
_cell.length_a   1.000
_cell.length_b   1.000
_cell.length_c   1.000
_cell.angle_alpha   90.00
_cell.angle_beta   90.00
_cell.angle_gamma   90.00
#
_symmetry.space_group_name_H-M   'P 1'
#
loop_
_entity.id
_entity.type
_entity.pdbx_description
1 polymer ?
#
loop_
_entity_poly.entity_id
_entity_poly.type
_entity_poly.pdbx_seq_one_letter_code
_entity_poly.pdbx_strand_id
1 'polypeptide(L)'
;MVPAPPDEPSAAPSEPSEPTVTQELALEPVQFIARTDAVLRLGSLMLGAGASSARVRDSMVRAAEAVGIDDVHCRVGMTDIVLTAGRGQMFRTRVAEVPRPTVDADRMTALKRLTARLQPGTTPVQLQGALREIERMPRRYSDLTRVLAAALACAAFALLNNGGWQEFVAVGIAAAAGQWVRMLIHRLRTNEFLLVFASAMTALLVYLAAAQVFVAFGVPGGQHDAALTSAVLYLVPGFPLVTGALDLARLDLNAGIARVTYAVLVLLATGTAVWGVATVFDATVTQVAAPEFAEPLLSLVRLAAGFVGVLGFALLFGTPWAIALTASSLGAVANVGRLALVDAHVNPAVAAAAAALAVGLGAYLFGDRLRAARVTLTVPAVLIMVPGAAAYRSIAGVIGGDTVAAIQNATTALFVVVALAIGLTVARVLTEREWSRPAR
;
A
#
# COMPACT_ATOMS: atom_id res chain seq x y z
N MET A 1 -5.07 -85.23 -7.94
CA MET A 1 -5.20 -83.81 -7.56
C MET A 1 -3.80 -83.31 -7.24
N VAL A 2 -3.33 -82.31 -7.99
CA VAL A 2 -1.97 -81.68 -7.96
C VAL A 2 -1.90 -80.72 -6.72
N PRO A 3 -0.70 -80.33 -6.22
CA PRO A 3 -0.30 -80.36 -4.81
C PRO A 3 -0.41 -79.00 -4.08
N ALA A 4 -0.13 -78.98 -2.77
CA ALA A 4 0.13 -77.75 -2.01
C ALA A 4 1.64 -77.59 -1.77
N PRO A 5 2.25 -76.41 -2.06
CA PRO A 5 3.65 -76.12 -1.79
C PRO A 5 3.88 -75.75 -0.30
N PRO A 6 5.12 -75.80 0.21
CA PRO A 6 5.43 -75.38 1.57
C PRO A 6 5.37 -73.85 1.71
N ASP A 7 4.87 -73.40 2.86
CA ASP A 7 4.66 -72.00 3.22
C ASP A 7 5.91 -71.12 3.00
N GLU A 8 5.77 -70.07 2.18
CA GLU A 8 6.72 -68.96 2.11
C GLU A 8 6.69 -68.17 3.43
N PRO A 9 7.84 -67.75 3.97
CA PRO A 9 7.87 -66.84 5.10
C PRO A 9 7.26 -65.50 4.68
N SER A 10 6.14 -65.14 5.32
CA SER A 10 5.46 -63.84 5.22
C SER A 10 6.46 -62.69 5.23
N ALA A 11 6.69 -62.08 4.07
CA ALA A 11 7.49 -60.87 3.95
C ALA A 11 6.86 -59.78 4.84
N ALA A 12 7.61 -59.36 5.86
CA ALA A 12 7.27 -58.18 6.64
C ALA A 12 7.11 -56.97 5.69
N PRO A 13 6.22 -56.01 5.99
CA PRO A 13 6.14 -54.78 5.21
C PRO A 13 7.51 -54.11 5.27
N SER A 14 8.21 -54.04 4.14
CA SER A 14 9.48 -53.33 4.04
C SER A 14 9.26 -51.89 4.49
N GLU A 15 9.94 -51.50 5.57
CA GLU A 15 10.08 -50.09 5.93
C GLU A 15 10.53 -49.32 4.67
N PRO A 16 10.04 -48.08 4.44
CA PRO A 16 10.45 -47.31 3.27
C PRO A 16 11.97 -47.10 3.34
N SER A 17 12.71 -47.85 2.53
CA SER A 17 14.16 -47.79 2.44
C SER A 17 14.58 -46.38 2.08
N GLU A 18 15.53 -45.80 2.81
CA GLU A 18 16.14 -44.53 2.45
C GLU A 18 16.63 -44.59 0.99
N PRO A 19 16.33 -43.56 0.17
CA PRO A 19 16.67 -43.58 -1.25
C PRO A 19 18.18 -43.73 -1.44
N THR A 20 18.57 -44.60 -2.37
CA THR A 20 20.00 -44.79 -2.71
C THR A 20 20.55 -43.51 -3.38
N VAL A 21 21.85 -43.23 -3.28
CA VAL A 21 22.50 -42.03 -3.88
C VAL A 21 22.13 -41.81 -5.35
N THR A 22 21.97 -42.88 -6.13
CA THR A 22 21.53 -42.83 -7.53
C THR A 22 20.07 -42.39 -7.70
N GLN A 23 19.20 -42.72 -6.75
CA GLN A 23 17.80 -42.29 -6.72
C GLN A 23 17.68 -40.82 -6.26
N GLU A 24 18.54 -40.37 -5.35
CA GLU A 24 18.61 -38.94 -4.96
C GLU A 24 18.97 -38.04 -6.15
N LEU A 25 19.96 -38.45 -6.96
CA LEU A 25 20.36 -37.75 -8.18
C LEU A 25 19.23 -37.71 -9.23
N ALA A 26 18.43 -38.77 -9.35
CA ALA A 26 17.28 -38.80 -10.28
C ALA A 26 16.12 -37.89 -9.82
N LEU A 27 15.97 -37.69 -8.51
CA LEU A 27 14.95 -36.82 -7.92
C LEU A 27 15.40 -35.36 -7.82
N GLU A 28 16.70 -35.09 -7.96
CA GLU A 28 17.29 -33.76 -7.83
C GLU A 28 16.60 -32.70 -8.71
N PRO A 29 16.26 -32.97 -9.99
CA PRO A 29 15.53 -32.02 -10.83
C PRO A 29 14.10 -31.75 -10.31
N VAL A 30 13.41 -32.77 -9.81
CA VAL A 30 12.05 -32.65 -9.28
C VAL A 30 12.05 -31.84 -7.98
N GLN A 31 13.00 -32.11 -7.09
CA GLN A 31 13.17 -31.35 -5.86
C GLN A 31 13.56 -29.89 -6.16
N PHE A 32 14.43 -29.66 -7.14
CA PHE A 32 14.81 -28.32 -7.57
C PHE A 32 13.61 -27.54 -8.14
N ILE A 33 12.76 -28.20 -8.93
CA ILE A 33 11.49 -27.62 -9.40
C ILE A 33 10.59 -27.24 -8.22
N ALA A 34 10.41 -28.12 -7.24
CA ALA A 34 9.56 -27.86 -6.08
C ALA A 34 10.09 -26.69 -5.22
N ARG A 35 11.42 -26.61 -5.01
CA ARG A 35 12.06 -25.52 -4.25
C ARG A 35 11.88 -24.17 -4.95
N THR A 36 12.18 -24.12 -6.25
CA THR A 36 12.04 -22.89 -7.05
C THR A 36 10.59 -22.42 -7.14
N ASP A 37 9.62 -23.34 -7.23
CA ASP A 37 8.19 -23.02 -7.21
C ASP A 37 7.72 -22.49 -5.85
N ALA A 38 8.27 -23.01 -4.74
CA ALA A 38 7.98 -22.50 -3.40
C ALA A 38 8.45 -21.04 -3.25
N VAL A 39 9.69 -20.76 -3.67
CA VAL A 39 10.30 -19.42 -3.60
C VAL A 39 9.55 -18.44 -4.50
N LEU A 40 9.22 -18.83 -5.74
CA LEU A 40 8.47 -17.97 -6.65
C LEU A 40 7.07 -17.67 -6.11
N ARG A 41 6.39 -18.66 -5.53
CA ARG A 41 5.06 -18.47 -4.93
C ARG A 41 5.09 -17.52 -3.73
N LEU A 42 6.11 -17.61 -2.87
CA LEU A 42 6.33 -16.63 -1.80
C LEU A 42 6.44 -15.23 -2.41
N GLY A 43 7.27 -15.07 -3.44
CA GLY A 43 7.43 -13.81 -4.16
C GLY A 43 6.11 -13.29 -4.72
N SER A 44 5.34 -14.13 -5.41
CA SER A 44 4.05 -13.77 -6.00
C SER A 44 3.03 -13.35 -4.94
N LEU A 45 2.96 -14.03 -3.79
CA LEU A 45 2.08 -13.64 -2.68
C LEU A 45 2.50 -12.32 -2.05
N MET A 46 3.81 -12.07 -1.91
CA MET A 46 4.31 -10.80 -1.39
C MET A 46 4.05 -9.64 -2.34
N LEU A 47 4.33 -9.81 -3.64
CA LEU A 47 4.02 -8.81 -4.66
C LEU A 47 2.50 -8.57 -4.73
N GLY A 48 1.71 -9.64 -4.69
CA GLY A 48 0.24 -9.59 -4.70
C GLY A 48 -0.37 -8.86 -3.50
N ALA A 49 0.31 -8.87 -2.35
CA ALA A 49 -0.05 -8.11 -1.15
C ALA A 49 0.47 -6.66 -1.15
N GLY A 50 1.15 -6.23 -2.22
CA GLY A 50 1.68 -4.88 -2.37
C GLY A 50 3.08 -4.66 -1.76
N ALA A 51 3.88 -5.70 -1.55
CA ALA A 51 5.26 -5.49 -1.09
C ALA A 51 6.10 -4.73 -2.15
N SER A 52 7.13 -4.01 -1.69
CA SER A 52 8.05 -3.33 -2.62
C SER A 52 9.03 -4.31 -3.26
N SER A 53 9.57 -3.98 -4.44
CA SER A 53 10.45 -4.89 -5.21
C SER A 53 11.59 -5.44 -4.36
N ALA A 54 12.28 -4.55 -3.63
CA ALA A 54 13.35 -4.91 -2.73
C ALA A 54 12.93 -5.93 -1.66
N ARG A 55 11.76 -5.73 -1.00
CA ARG A 55 11.31 -6.66 0.05
C ARG A 55 10.92 -8.03 -0.49
N VAL A 56 10.34 -8.07 -1.69
CA VAL A 56 10.04 -9.32 -2.38
C VAL A 56 11.34 -10.07 -2.68
N ARG A 57 12.32 -9.36 -3.28
CA ARG A 57 13.67 -9.87 -3.58
C ARG A 57 14.35 -10.44 -2.33
N ASP A 58 14.49 -9.65 -1.27
CA ASP A 58 15.19 -10.06 -0.04
C ASP A 58 14.55 -11.30 0.61
N SER A 59 13.22 -11.39 0.51
CA SER A 59 12.46 -12.52 1.06
C SER A 59 12.57 -13.78 0.21
N MET A 60 12.62 -13.62 -1.12
CA MET A 60 12.87 -14.73 -2.04
C MET A 60 14.29 -15.28 -1.87
N VAL A 61 15.29 -14.41 -1.72
CA VAL A 61 16.69 -14.81 -1.45
C VAL A 61 16.79 -15.60 -0.15
N ARG A 62 16.27 -15.06 0.97
CA ARG A 62 16.24 -15.79 2.25
C ARG A 62 15.50 -17.13 2.17
N ALA A 63 14.40 -17.18 1.44
CA ALA A 63 13.65 -18.42 1.27
C ALA A 63 14.41 -19.42 0.40
N ALA A 64 15.12 -18.96 -0.62
CA ALA A 64 15.96 -19.79 -1.49
C ALA A 64 17.11 -20.43 -0.70
N GLU A 65 17.82 -19.65 0.12
CA GLU A 65 18.86 -20.15 1.02
C GLU A 65 18.29 -21.19 2.00
N ALA A 66 17.13 -20.92 2.60
CA ALA A 66 16.50 -21.83 3.55
C ALA A 66 16.09 -23.20 2.94
N VAL A 67 15.71 -23.22 1.66
CA VAL A 67 15.36 -24.46 0.92
C VAL A 67 16.55 -25.08 0.17
N GLY A 68 17.76 -24.53 0.34
CA GLY A 68 18.99 -25.05 -0.25
C GLY A 68 19.11 -24.82 -1.75
N ILE A 69 18.80 -23.60 -2.22
CA ILE A 69 19.18 -23.09 -3.55
C ILE A 69 20.40 -22.16 -3.35
N ASP A 70 21.46 -22.40 -4.10
CA ASP A 70 22.76 -21.74 -3.88
C ASP A 70 22.83 -20.35 -4.54
N ASP A 71 22.23 -20.22 -5.72
CA ASP A 71 22.25 -18.98 -6.50
C ASP A 71 20.84 -18.58 -6.92
N VAL A 72 20.49 -17.31 -6.68
CA VAL A 72 19.20 -16.74 -7.07
C VAL A 72 19.39 -15.34 -7.60
N HIS A 73 19.00 -15.17 -8.86
CA HIS A 73 18.80 -13.88 -9.48
C HIS A 73 17.31 -13.67 -9.71
N CYS A 74 16.76 -12.58 -9.16
CA CYS A 74 15.38 -12.22 -9.41
C CYS A 74 15.23 -10.76 -9.83
N ARG A 75 14.23 -10.53 -10.67
CA ARG A 75 13.73 -9.21 -11.06
C ARG A 75 12.26 -9.16 -10.69
N VAL A 76 11.90 -8.19 -9.87
CA VAL A 76 10.53 -8.00 -9.39
C VAL A 76 9.99 -6.74 -10.04
N GLY A 77 9.00 -6.89 -10.92
CA GLY A 77 8.26 -5.80 -11.54
C GLY A 77 7.07 -5.35 -10.69
N MET A 78 6.17 -4.59 -11.30
CA MET A 78 4.90 -4.22 -10.65
C MET A 78 3.90 -5.38 -10.66
N THR A 79 3.85 -6.14 -11.75
CA THR A 79 2.86 -7.20 -12.00
C THR A 79 3.49 -8.53 -12.39
N ASP A 80 4.80 -8.66 -12.27
CA ASP A 80 5.55 -9.83 -12.72
C ASP A 80 6.79 -10.06 -11.85
N ILE A 81 7.23 -11.32 -11.82
CA ILE A 81 8.48 -11.74 -11.19
C ILE A 81 9.20 -12.66 -12.16
N VAL A 82 10.45 -12.34 -12.47
CA VAL A 82 11.39 -13.22 -13.17
C VAL A 82 12.36 -13.77 -12.14
N LEU A 83 12.41 -15.09 -11.99
CA LEU A 83 13.31 -15.80 -11.10
C LEU A 83 14.20 -16.72 -11.92
N THR A 84 15.51 -16.55 -11.83
CA THR A 84 16.52 -17.51 -12.25
C THR A 84 17.16 -18.08 -11.00
N ALA A 85 17.03 -19.38 -10.81
CA ALA A 85 17.67 -20.10 -9.72
C ALA A 85 18.72 -21.05 -10.28
N GLY A 86 19.84 -21.19 -9.57
CA GLY A 86 20.93 -22.10 -9.85
C GLY A 86 21.21 -23.03 -8.67
N ARG A 87 21.54 -24.30 -8.98
CA ARG A 87 22.03 -25.27 -8.00
C ARG A 87 22.97 -26.25 -8.69
N GLY A 88 24.25 -26.25 -8.31
CA GLY A 88 25.28 -26.98 -9.03
C GLY A 88 25.33 -26.60 -10.52
N GLN A 89 25.08 -27.58 -11.41
CA GLN A 89 25.03 -27.37 -12.87
C GLN A 89 23.62 -27.08 -13.40
N MET A 90 22.59 -27.18 -12.56
CA MET A 90 21.21 -26.92 -12.96
C MET A 90 20.88 -25.44 -12.84
N PHE A 91 20.17 -24.92 -13.84
CA PHE A 91 19.53 -23.61 -13.76
C PHE A 91 18.07 -23.72 -14.19
N ARG A 92 17.23 -22.84 -13.63
CA ARG A 92 15.82 -22.73 -14.02
C ARG A 92 15.38 -21.28 -13.95
N THR A 93 14.93 -20.77 -15.10
CA THR A 93 14.28 -19.46 -15.18
C THR A 93 12.77 -19.65 -15.25
N ARG A 94 12.03 -18.96 -14.38
CA ARG A 94 10.57 -18.99 -14.33
C ARG A 94 10.01 -17.57 -14.19
N VAL A 95 8.91 -17.33 -14.88
CA VAL A 95 8.15 -16.07 -14.80
C VAL A 95 6.84 -16.36 -14.07
N ALA A 96 6.47 -15.48 -13.14
CA ALA A 96 5.15 -15.46 -12.53
C ALA A 96 4.50 -14.11 -12.76
N GLU A 97 3.29 -14.12 -13.29
CA GLU A 97 2.45 -12.94 -13.41
C GLU A 97 1.56 -12.77 -12.17
N VAL A 98 1.45 -11.54 -11.70
CA VAL A 98 0.61 -11.10 -10.59
C VAL A 98 -0.27 -9.97 -11.12
N PRO A 99 -1.41 -10.31 -11.77
CA PRO A 99 -2.15 -9.35 -12.60
C PRO A 99 -2.87 -8.25 -11.81
N ARG A 100 -3.07 -8.43 -10.50
CA ARG A 100 -3.79 -7.46 -9.64
C ARG A 100 -3.18 -7.37 -8.24
N PRO A 101 -2.00 -6.75 -8.09
CA PRO A 101 -1.45 -6.46 -6.78
C PRO A 101 -2.43 -5.57 -6.00
N THR A 102 -2.80 -5.99 -4.79
CA THR A 102 -3.64 -5.19 -3.90
C THR A 102 -2.92 -5.02 -2.57
N VAL A 103 -3.12 -3.89 -1.92
CA VAL A 103 -2.49 -3.66 -0.62
C VAL A 103 -3.20 -4.49 0.45
N ASP A 104 -2.48 -5.45 1.02
CA ASP A 104 -2.94 -6.27 2.15
C ASP A 104 -1.83 -6.34 3.21
N ALA A 105 -1.91 -5.45 4.19
CA ALA A 105 -0.94 -5.33 5.26
C ALA A 105 -0.95 -6.53 6.23
N ASP A 106 -2.07 -7.25 6.36
CA ASP A 106 -2.15 -8.44 7.22
C ASP A 106 -1.37 -9.58 6.58
N ARG A 107 -1.63 -9.87 5.30
CA ARG A 107 -0.88 -10.87 4.54
C ARG A 107 0.60 -10.52 4.44
N MET A 108 0.93 -9.25 4.20
CA MET A 108 2.32 -8.80 4.17
C MET A 108 3.04 -9.03 5.51
N THR A 109 2.34 -8.82 6.63
CA THR A 109 2.87 -9.09 7.96
C THR A 109 3.01 -10.58 8.23
N ALA A 110 2.05 -11.41 7.80
CA ALA A 110 2.11 -12.86 7.90
C ALA A 110 3.29 -13.43 7.09
N LEU A 111 3.49 -12.98 5.85
CA LEU A 111 4.61 -13.38 4.99
C LEU A 111 5.96 -12.95 5.58
N LYS A 112 6.07 -11.74 6.15
CA LYS A 112 7.28 -11.31 6.86
C LYS A 112 7.60 -12.23 8.05
N ARG A 113 6.57 -12.63 8.81
CA ARG A 113 6.76 -13.52 9.97
C ARG A 113 7.15 -14.93 9.53
N LEU A 114 6.61 -15.41 8.42
CA LEU A 114 7.01 -16.67 7.81
C LEU A 114 8.50 -16.63 7.40
N THR A 115 8.91 -15.60 6.65
CA THR A 115 10.29 -15.49 6.16
C THR A 115 11.31 -15.34 7.28
N ALA A 116 10.95 -14.65 8.36
CA ALA A 116 11.79 -14.53 9.56
C ALA A 116 11.95 -15.85 10.36
N ARG A 117 11.10 -16.86 10.12
CA ARG A 117 11.15 -18.18 10.78
C ARG A 117 11.78 -19.26 9.92
N LEU A 118 12.10 -18.96 8.65
CA LEU A 118 12.75 -19.93 7.78
C LEU A 118 14.16 -20.23 8.30
N GLN A 119 14.49 -21.52 8.33
CA GLN A 119 15.79 -22.02 8.76
C GLN A 119 16.41 -22.84 7.63
N PRO A 120 17.76 -22.92 7.55
CA PRO A 120 18.42 -23.86 6.65
C PRO A 120 17.87 -25.27 6.85
N GLY A 121 17.50 -25.94 5.75
CA GLY A 121 16.88 -27.26 5.77
C GLY A 121 15.34 -27.23 5.75
N THR A 122 14.72 -26.06 5.61
CA THR A 122 13.26 -25.97 5.39
C THR A 122 12.92 -26.70 4.10
N THR A 123 11.99 -27.67 4.18
CA THR A 123 11.57 -28.40 2.98
C THR A 123 10.64 -27.55 2.11
N PRO A 124 10.61 -27.74 0.78
CA PRO A 124 9.66 -27.03 -0.09
C PRO A 124 8.21 -27.27 0.35
N VAL A 125 7.89 -28.49 0.78
CA VAL A 125 6.55 -28.89 1.24
C VAL A 125 6.10 -28.07 2.46
N GLN A 126 6.99 -27.89 3.45
CA GLN A 126 6.73 -27.04 4.62
C GLN A 126 6.47 -25.59 4.21
N LEU A 127 7.33 -25.02 3.36
CA LEU A 127 7.16 -23.66 2.87
C LEU A 127 5.83 -23.50 2.11
N GLN A 128 5.51 -24.42 1.20
CA GLN A 128 4.26 -24.40 0.44
C GLN A 128 3.02 -24.64 1.32
N GLY A 129 3.15 -25.41 2.40
CA GLY A 129 2.11 -25.56 3.42
C GLY A 129 1.80 -24.23 4.10
N ALA A 130 2.82 -23.57 4.64
CA ALA A 130 2.68 -22.27 5.29
C ALA A 130 2.17 -21.18 4.34
N LEU A 131 2.63 -21.17 3.08
CA LEU A 131 2.14 -20.23 2.06
C LEU A 131 0.65 -20.46 1.74
N ARG A 132 0.19 -21.71 1.68
CA ARG A 132 -1.23 -22.04 1.48
C ARG A 132 -2.10 -21.57 2.63
N GLU A 133 -1.62 -21.68 3.87
CA GLU A 133 -2.34 -21.15 5.03
C GLU A 133 -2.50 -19.64 4.95
N ILE A 134 -1.44 -18.91 4.58
CA ILE A 134 -1.48 -17.45 4.43
C ILE A 134 -2.41 -17.04 3.27
N GLU A 135 -2.37 -17.75 2.16
CA GLU A 135 -3.24 -17.48 1.00
C GLU A 135 -4.74 -17.68 1.34
N ARG A 136 -5.05 -18.65 2.20
CA ARG A 136 -6.40 -18.94 2.69
C ARG A 136 -6.87 -17.98 3.78
N MET A 137 -6.01 -17.09 4.29
CA MET A 137 -6.43 -16.09 5.27
C MET A 137 -7.59 -15.27 4.70
N PRO A 138 -8.75 -15.21 5.39
CA PRO A 138 -9.83 -14.34 4.99
C PRO A 138 -9.39 -12.88 5.12
N ARG A 139 -10.11 -11.99 4.46
CA ARG A 139 -9.89 -10.56 4.64
C ARG A 139 -10.10 -10.22 6.11
N ARG A 140 -9.14 -9.51 6.70
CA ARG A 140 -9.21 -9.14 8.12
C ARG A 140 -10.44 -8.30 8.47
N TYR A 141 -10.84 -7.41 7.57
CA TYR A 141 -11.97 -6.50 7.78
C TYR A 141 -13.10 -6.78 6.81
N SER A 142 -14.32 -6.70 7.33
CA SER A 142 -15.55 -6.79 6.56
C SER A 142 -15.64 -5.65 5.54
N ASP A 143 -16.48 -5.84 4.53
CA ASP A 143 -16.72 -4.82 3.52
C ASP A 143 -17.28 -3.52 4.13
N LEU A 144 -18.15 -3.61 5.14
CA LEU A 144 -18.66 -2.45 5.86
C LEU A 144 -17.55 -1.70 6.60
N THR A 145 -16.66 -2.41 7.30
CA THR A 145 -15.54 -1.78 8.00
C THR A 145 -14.63 -1.02 7.04
N ARG A 146 -14.41 -1.55 5.82
CA ARG A 146 -13.59 -0.87 4.80
C ARG A 146 -14.25 0.38 4.25
N VAL A 147 -15.58 0.38 4.12
CA VAL A 147 -16.36 1.55 3.70
C VAL A 147 -16.32 2.62 4.78
N LEU A 148 -16.58 2.25 6.04
CA LEU A 148 -16.47 3.16 7.19
C LEU A 148 -15.04 3.70 7.35
N ALA A 149 -14.03 2.87 7.13
CA ALA A 149 -12.63 3.29 7.19
C ALA A 149 -12.29 4.34 6.11
N ALA A 150 -12.77 4.16 4.87
CA ALA A 150 -12.62 5.16 3.82
C ALA A 150 -13.40 6.45 4.12
N ALA A 151 -14.63 6.32 4.64
CA ALA A 151 -15.46 7.44 5.05
C ALA A 151 -14.78 8.29 6.13
N LEU A 152 -14.31 7.66 7.21
CA LEU A 152 -13.60 8.32 8.29
C LEU A 152 -12.27 8.93 7.83
N ALA A 153 -11.55 8.25 6.93
CA ALA A 153 -10.30 8.77 6.38
C ALA A 153 -10.52 10.08 5.60
N CYS A 154 -11.49 10.08 4.68
CA CYS A 154 -11.84 11.24 3.87
C CYS A 154 -12.45 12.37 4.72
N ALA A 155 -13.36 12.04 5.64
CA ALA A 155 -13.98 13.02 6.53
C ALA A 155 -12.93 13.73 7.39
N ALA A 156 -12.01 12.98 7.99
CA ALA A 156 -10.92 13.55 8.76
C ALA A 156 -9.99 14.41 7.89
N PHE A 157 -9.77 14.03 6.63
CA PHE A 157 -8.99 14.86 5.70
C PHE A 157 -9.68 16.18 5.35
N ALA A 158 -11.01 16.21 5.31
CA ALA A 158 -11.75 17.47 5.15
C ALA A 158 -11.42 18.46 6.27
N LEU A 159 -11.38 18.00 7.54
CA LEU A 159 -10.94 18.82 8.68
C LEU A 159 -9.46 19.25 8.57
N LEU A 160 -8.58 18.37 8.07
CA LEU A 160 -7.16 18.71 7.84
C LEU A 160 -6.97 19.74 6.74
N ASN A 161 -7.89 19.82 5.79
CA ASN A 161 -7.95 20.86 4.78
C ASN A 161 -8.74 22.09 5.26
N ASN A 162 -8.87 22.29 6.57
CA ASN A 162 -9.58 23.41 7.18
C ASN A 162 -11.10 23.45 6.93
N GLY A 163 -11.71 22.35 6.49
CA GLY A 163 -13.16 22.24 6.45
C GLY A 163 -13.77 22.15 7.86
N GLY A 164 -15.04 22.53 7.96
CA GLY A 164 -15.82 22.45 9.19
C GLY A 164 -16.46 21.09 9.42
N TRP A 165 -17.39 21.07 10.39
CA TRP A 165 -18.12 19.86 10.77
C TRP A 165 -19.10 19.40 9.68
N GLN A 166 -19.61 20.31 8.85
CA GLN A 166 -20.52 19.99 7.75
C GLN A 166 -19.78 19.20 6.67
N GLU A 167 -18.59 19.66 6.30
CA GLU A 167 -17.70 19.02 5.35
C GLU A 167 -17.31 17.65 5.86
N PHE A 168 -16.96 17.52 7.15
CA PHE A 168 -16.67 16.23 7.76
C PHE A 168 -17.80 15.21 7.52
N VAL A 169 -19.05 15.58 7.80
CA VAL A 169 -20.19 14.66 7.63
C VAL A 169 -20.48 14.40 6.15
N ALA A 170 -20.57 15.44 5.32
CA ALA A 170 -20.87 15.31 3.89
C ALA A 170 -19.80 14.48 3.15
N VAL A 171 -18.52 14.75 3.42
CA VAL A 171 -17.39 14.02 2.84
C VAL A 171 -17.39 12.56 3.31
N GLY A 172 -17.74 12.30 4.57
CA GLY A 172 -17.88 10.94 5.09
C GLY A 172 -18.94 10.13 4.33
N ILE A 173 -20.13 10.71 4.12
CA ILE A 173 -21.22 10.07 3.37
C ILE A 173 -20.81 9.85 1.90
N ALA A 174 -20.22 10.87 1.27
CA ALA A 174 -19.73 10.81 -0.10
C ALA A 174 -18.68 9.73 -0.32
N ALA A 175 -17.66 9.69 0.54
CA ALA A 175 -16.59 8.70 0.46
C ALA A 175 -17.10 7.28 0.76
N ALA A 176 -18.07 7.12 1.67
CA ALA A 176 -18.72 5.84 1.91
C ALA A 176 -19.43 5.32 0.63
N ALA A 177 -20.22 6.18 -0.02
CA ALA A 177 -20.93 5.82 -1.25
C ALA A 177 -19.96 5.51 -2.40
N GLY A 178 -18.95 6.35 -2.61
CA GLY A 178 -17.91 6.13 -3.62
C GLY A 178 -17.15 4.82 -3.39
N GLN A 179 -16.71 4.57 -2.15
CA GLN A 179 -16.02 3.34 -1.79
C GLN A 179 -16.90 2.09 -1.96
N TRP A 180 -18.20 2.20 -1.67
CA TRP A 180 -19.15 1.12 -1.92
C TRP A 180 -19.26 0.80 -3.41
N VAL A 181 -19.43 1.82 -4.26
CA VAL A 181 -19.45 1.66 -5.73
C VAL A 181 -18.14 1.08 -6.25
N ARG A 182 -17.00 1.56 -5.76
CA ARG A 182 -15.69 1.00 -6.09
C ARG A 182 -15.64 -0.50 -5.82
N MET A 183 -16.16 -0.93 -4.67
CA MET A 183 -16.18 -2.35 -4.28
C MET A 183 -17.15 -3.18 -5.11
N LEU A 184 -18.29 -2.62 -5.52
CA LEU A 184 -19.24 -3.27 -6.41
C LEU A 184 -18.64 -3.49 -7.81
N ILE A 185 -18.10 -2.43 -8.41
CA ILE A 185 -17.49 -2.48 -9.75
C ILE A 185 -16.25 -3.39 -9.77
N HIS A 186 -15.45 -3.39 -8.69
CA HIS A 186 -14.30 -4.27 -8.58
C HIS A 186 -14.67 -5.77 -8.74
N ARG A 187 -15.87 -6.17 -8.30
CA ARG A 187 -16.38 -7.54 -8.47
C ARG A 187 -16.68 -7.90 -9.92
N LEU A 188 -17.00 -6.90 -10.76
CA LEU A 188 -17.27 -7.07 -12.19
C LEU A 188 -16.00 -7.29 -13.03
N ARG A 189 -14.80 -7.16 -12.42
CA ARG A 189 -13.49 -7.36 -13.08
C ARG A 189 -13.26 -6.47 -14.31
N THR A 190 -13.90 -5.29 -14.35
CA THR A 190 -13.79 -4.28 -15.40
C THR A 190 -12.44 -3.53 -15.37
N ASN A 191 -12.25 -2.61 -16.31
CA ASN A 191 -11.09 -1.72 -16.38
C ASN A 191 -11.00 -0.80 -15.14
N GLU A 192 -9.79 -0.64 -14.59
CA GLU A 192 -9.51 0.17 -13.40
C GLU A 192 -9.89 1.65 -13.61
N PHE A 193 -9.72 2.18 -14.83
CA PHE A 193 -10.12 3.56 -15.15
C PHE A 193 -11.61 3.81 -14.94
N LEU A 194 -12.46 2.88 -15.41
CA LEU A 194 -13.91 2.97 -15.23
C LEU A 194 -14.28 2.89 -13.75
N LEU A 195 -13.62 1.99 -13.00
CA LEU A 195 -13.81 1.83 -11.56
C LEU A 195 -13.47 3.12 -10.81
N VAL A 196 -12.31 3.72 -11.08
CA VAL A 196 -11.86 4.98 -10.45
C VAL A 196 -12.80 6.12 -10.82
N PHE A 197 -13.12 6.28 -12.11
CA PHE A 197 -13.97 7.37 -12.58
C PHE A 197 -15.40 7.28 -12.01
N ALA A 198 -16.05 6.11 -12.08
CA ALA A 198 -17.41 5.93 -11.59
C ALA A 198 -17.53 6.10 -10.07
N SER A 199 -16.53 5.64 -9.32
CA SER A 199 -16.49 5.80 -7.86
C SER A 199 -16.19 7.24 -7.44
N ALA A 200 -15.34 7.97 -8.18
CA ALA A 200 -15.13 9.41 -7.99
C ALA A 200 -16.40 10.20 -8.28
N MET A 201 -17.04 9.96 -9.43
CA MET A 201 -18.28 10.60 -9.83
C MET A 201 -19.38 10.41 -8.77
N THR A 202 -19.54 9.19 -8.27
CA THR A 202 -20.50 8.88 -7.20
C THR A 202 -20.22 9.70 -5.95
N ALA A 203 -18.97 9.72 -5.48
CA ALA A 203 -18.60 10.47 -4.28
C ALA A 203 -18.88 11.97 -4.44
N LEU A 204 -18.49 12.56 -5.56
CA LEU A 204 -18.67 13.99 -5.83
C LEU A 204 -20.16 14.38 -5.93
N LEU A 205 -20.97 13.60 -6.64
CA LEU A 205 -22.42 13.85 -6.74
C LEU A 205 -23.13 13.69 -5.41
N VAL A 206 -22.77 12.66 -4.62
CA VAL A 206 -23.33 12.46 -3.28
C VAL A 206 -22.92 13.58 -2.33
N TYR A 207 -21.69 14.09 -2.44
CA TYR A 207 -21.24 15.25 -1.67
C TYR A 207 -22.08 16.49 -2.01
N LEU A 208 -22.25 16.82 -3.29
CA LEU A 208 -23.07 17.96 -3.71
C LEU A 208 -24.51 17.82 -3.24
N ALA A 209 -25.10 16.63 -3.36
CA ALA A 209 -26.44 16.36 -2.86
C ALA A 209 -26.54 16.57 -1.33
N ALA A 210 -25.57 16.05 -0.56
CA ALA A 210 -25.54 16.23 0.89
C ALA A 210 -25.37 17.71 1.29
N ALA A 211 -24.54 18.46 0.58
CA ALA A 211 -24.37 19.89 0.79
C ALA A 211 -25.67 20.68 0.54
N GLN A 212 -26.38 20.35 -0.54
CA GLN A 212 -27.69 20.97 -0.83
C GLN A 212 -28.74 20.65 0.24
N VAL A 213 -28.72 19.44 0.80
CA VAL A 213 -29.60 19.08 1.92
C VAL A 213 -29.29 19.93 3.15
N PHE A 214 -28.01 20.17 3.50
CA PHE A 214 -27.66 21.04 4.61
C PHE A 214 -28.13 22.49 4.41
N VAL A 215 -27.96 23.02 3.20
CA VAL A 215 -28.48 24.36 2.85
C VAL A 215 -30.01 24.40 2.99
N ALA A 216 -30.73 23.37 2.55
CA ALA A 216 -32.18 23.28 2.69
C ALA A 216 -32.65 23.25 4.15
N PHE A 217 -31.83 22.72 5.07
CA PHE A 217 -32.07 22.78 6.53
C PHE A 217 -31.63 24.10 7.19
N GLY A 218 -31.27 25.12 6.39
CA GLY A 218 -30.88 26.44 6.90
C GLY A 218 -29.46 26.49 7.46
N VAL A 219 -28.63 25.49 7.17
CA VAL A 219 -27.23 25.48 7.58
C VAL A 219 -26.41 26.29 6.54
N PRO A 220 -25.58 27.27 6.95
CA PRO A 220 -24.80 28.10 6.01
C PRO A 220 -23.92 27.26 5.09
N GLY A 221 -23.75 27.69 3.84
CA GLY A 221 -22.90 27.02 2.85
C GLY A 221 -21.44 26.91 3.31
N GLY A 222 -20.90 25.70 3.22
CA GLY A 222 -19.55 25.36 3.65
C GLY A 222 -18.46 25.63 2.60
N GLN A 223 -17.22 25.31 2.95
CA GLN A 223 -16.03 25.43 2.09
C GLN A 223 -15.95 24.28 1.07
N HIS A 224 -16.72 24.41 -0.01
CA HIS A 224 -16.94 23.31 -0.96
C HIS A 224 -15.67 22.84 -1.71
N ASP A 225 -14.71 23.72 -2.00
CA ASP A 225 -13.46 23.40 -2.70
C ASP A 225 -12.61 22.34 -1.99
N ALA A 226 -12.39 22.55 -0.68
CA ALA A 226 -11.60 21.64 0.15
C ALA A 226 -12.32 20.29 0.35
N ALA A 227 -13.65 20.32 0.43
CA ALA A 227 -14.46 19.14 0.63
C ALA A 227 -14.54 18.25 -0.62
N LEU A 228 -14.66 18.83 -1.82
CA LEU A 228 -14.68 18.08 -3.09
C LEU A 228 -13.38 17.28 -3.30
N THR A 229 -12.22 17.91 -3.04
CA THR A 229 -10.92 17.21 -3.13
C THR A 229 -10.75 16.14 -2.06
N SER A 230 -11.37 16.32 -0.88
CA SER A 230 -11.33 15.35 0.22
C SER A 230 -12.25 14.15 -0.02
N ALA A 231 -13.40 14.33 -0.67
CA ALA A 231 -14.38 13.29 -1.00
C ALA A 231 -13.84 12.17 -1.89
N VAL A 232 -12.84 12.48 -2.72
CA VAL A 232 -12.21 11.50 -3.62
C VAL A 232 -10.87 10.98 -3.12
N LEU A 233 -10.39 11.40 -1.95
CA LEU A 233 -9.03 11.10 -1.49
C LEU A 233 -8.77 9.59 -1.26
N TYR A 234 -9.81 8.79 -0.99
CA TYR A 234 -9.68 7.34 -0.87
C TYR A 234 -9.24 6.65 -2.18
N LEU A 235 -9.31 7.37 -3.31
CA LEU A 235 -8.81 6.95 -4.62
C LEU A 235 -7.35 7.32 -4.84
N VAL A 236 -6.77 8.19 -4.01
CA VAL A 236 -5.36 8.56 -4.13
C VAL A 236 -4.51 7.30 -4.01
N PRO A 237 -3.71 6.96 -5.03
CA PRO A 237 -2.89 5.75 -5.08
C PRO A 237 -1.62 5.94 -4.26
N GLY A 238 -1.74 6.40 -3.01
CA GLY A 238 -0.57 6.84 -2.27
C GLY A 238 0.31 5.70 -1.78
N PHE A 239 -0.21 4.47 -1.64
CA PHE A 239 0.63 3.31 -1.41
C PHE A 239 1.56 3.03 -2.63
N PRO A 240 1.06 2.94 -3.87
CA PRO A 240 1.91 2.94 -5.07
C PRO A 240 2.87 4.13 -5.18
N LEU A 241 2.44 5.37 -4.84
CA LEU A 241 3.33 6.54 -4.88
C LEU A 241 4.51 6.39 -3.92
N VAL A 242 4.24 6.08 -2.64
CA VAL A 242 5.29 5.97 -1.62
C VAL A 242 6.20 4.78 -1.92
N THR A 243 5.65 3.61 -2.27
CA THR A 243 6.47 2.43 -2.58
C THR A 243 7.22 2.56 -3.90
N GLY A 244 6.64 3.20 -4.91
CA GLY A 244 7.30 3.51 -6.18
C GLY A 244 8.46 4.48 -5.99
N ALA A 245 8.27 5.53 -5.19
CA ALA A 245 9.35 6.47 -4.88
C ALA A 245 10.49 5.81 -4.07
N LEU A 246 10.17 4.90 -3.14
CA LEU A 246 11.18 4.12 -2.41
C LEU A 246 11.94 3.14 -3.32
N ASP A 247 11.28 2.54 -4.31
CA ASP A 247 11.95 1.66 -5.29
C ASP A 247 12.83 2.46 -6.24
N LEU A 248 12.41 3.66 -6.67
CA LEU A 248 13.25 4.60 -7.43
C LEU A 248 14.48 5.05 -6.63
N ALA A 249 14.33 5.32 -5.33
CA ALA A 249 15.44 5.69 -4.44
C ALA A 249 16.48 4.56 -4.31
N ARG A 250 16.09 3.31 -4.57
CA ARG A 250 16.97 2.13 -4.61
C ARG A 250 17.44 1.76 -6.03
N LEU A 251 17.17 2.59 -7.04
CA LEU A 251 17.46 2.33 -8.45
C LEU A 251 16.74 1.10 -9.04
N ASP A 252 15.67 0.59 -8.40
CA ASP A 252 14.77 -0.40 -8.99
C ASP A 252 13.79 0.29 -9.97
N LEU A 253 14.34 0.84 -11.07
CA LEU A 253 13.61 1.71 -12.00
C LEU A 253 12.39 1.02 -12.63
N ASN A 254 12.50 -0.26 -12.98
CA ASN A 254 11.41 -1.01 -13.63
C ASN A 254 10.13 -1.05 -12.76
N ALA A 255 10.26 -1.37 -11.47
CA ALA A 255 9.12 -1.39 -10.55
C ALA A 255 8.69 0.02 -10.15
N GLY A 256 9.67 0.91 -9.90
CA GLY A 256 9.44 2.28 -9.48
C GLY A 256 8.64 3.09 -10.50
N ILE A 257 9.08 3.12 -11.77
CA ILE A 257 8.40 3.84 -12.85
C ILE A 257 6.99 3.29 -13.04
N ALA A 258 6.81 1.98 -13.14
CA ALA A 258 5.49 1.37 -13.36
C ALA A 258 4.47 1.79 -12.28
N ARG A 259 4.87 1.80 -11.00
CA ARG A 259 4.00 2.20 -9.88
C ARG A 259 3.68 3.69 -9.88
N VAL A 260 4.66 4.54 -10.19
CA VAL A 260 4.45 5.99 -10.29
C VAL A 260 3.54 6.31 -11.48
N THR A 261 3.76 5.68 -12.64
CA THR A 261 2.91 5.83 -13.82
C THR A 261 1.48 5.39 -13.52
N TYR A 262 1.28 4.23 -12.88
CA TYR A 262 -0.04 3.79 -12.44
C TYR A 262 -0.69 4.82 -11.51
N ALA A 263 0.06 5.35 -10.55
CA ALA A 263 -0.45 6.36 -9.65
C ALA A 263 -0.88 7.65 -10.35
N VAL A 264 -0.07 8.14 -11.30
CA VAL A 264 -0.39 9.31 -12.12
C VAL A 264 -1.66 9.06 -12.95
N LEU A 265 -1.81 7.87 -13.54
CA LEU A 265 -3.01 7.51 -14.31
C LEU A 265 -4.29 7.53 -13.45
N VAL A 266 -4.23 7.00 -12.23
CA VAL A 266 -5.36 7.05 -11.27
C VAL A 266 -5.67 8.48 -10.83
N LEU A 267 -4.63 9.30 -10.59
CA LEU A 267 -4.80 10.72 -10.25
C LEU A 267 -5.46 11.49 -11.40
N LEU A 268 -5.02 11.27 -12.64
CA LEU A 268 -5.63 11.89 -13.83
C LEU A 268 -7.09 11.45 -14.00
N ALA A 269 -7.40 10.16 -13.87
CA ALA A 269 -8.77 9.65 -13.98
C ALA A 269 -9.70 10.21 -12.89
N THR A 270 -9.19 10.40 -11.68
CA THR A 270 -9.96 11.03 -10.60
C THR A 270 -10.07 12.54 -10.82
N GLY A 271 -8.99 13.20 -11.24
CA GLY A 271 -8.96 14.63 -11.50
C GLY A 271 -9.87 15.06 -12.65
N THR A 272 -10.03 14.24 -13.70
CA THR A 272 -11.02 14.47 -14.76
C THR A 272 -12.45 14.34 -14.25
N ALA A 273 -12.74 13.42 -13.32
CA ALA A 273 -14.04 13.34 -12.68
C ALA A 273 -14.32 14.57 -11.80
N VAL A 274 -13.32 15.01 -11.00
CA VAL A 274 -13.41 16.24 -10.19
C VAL A 274 -13.69 17.45 -11.06
N TRP A 275 -12.91 17.65 -12.13
CA TRP A 275 -13.12 18.75 -13.07
C TRP A 275 -14.48 18.65 -13.79
N GLY A 276 -14.88 17.45 -14.23
CA GLY A 276 -16.16 17.25 -14.92
C GLY A 276 -17.36 17.58 -14.05
N VAL A 277 -17.35 17.19 -12.78
CA VAL A 277 -18.42 17.57 -11.83
C VAL A 277 -18.35 19.06 -11.52
N ALA A 278 -17.15 19.60 -11.27
CA ALA A 278 -16.97 21.01 -10.97
C ALA A 278 -17.52 21.91 -12.08
N THR A 279 -17.27 21.58 -13.35
CA THR A 279 -17.76 22.36 -14.49
C THR A 279 -19.28 22.24 -14.70
N VAL A 280 -19.86 21.05 -14.51
CA VAL A 280 -21.31 20.84 -14.69
C VAL A 280 -22.14 21.54 -13.61
N PHE A 281 -21.62 21.62 -12.38
CA PHE A 281 -22.32 22.19 -11.23
C PHE A 281 -21.80 23.57 -10.80
N ASP A 282 -20.96 24.20 -11.63
CA ASP A 282 -20.33 25.52 -11.37
C ASP A 282 -19.65 25.61 -9.99
N ALA A 283 -19.00 24.51 -9.57
CA ALA A 283 -18.31 24.44 -8.30
C ALA A 283 -16.82 24.80 -8.46
N THR A 284 -16.30 25.59 -7.53
CA THR A 284 -14.86 25.89 -7.45
C THR A 284 -14.12 24.76 -6.76
N VAL A 285 -12.88 24.49 -7.21
CA VAL A 285 -12.01 23.47 -6.61
C VAL A 285 -10.60 24.00 -6.37
N THR A 286 -10.27 25.19 -6.88
CA THR A 286 -8.91 25.73 -6.91
C THR A 286 -8.51 26.45 -5.63
N GLN A 287 -9.46 26.82 -4.76
CA GLN A 287 -9.16 27.58 -3.55
C GLN A 287 -8.67 26.69 -2.40
N VAL A 288 -7.81 27.26 -1.56
CA VAL A 288 -7.41 26.68 -0.29
C VAL A 288 -8.34 27.25 0.79
N ALA A 289 -8.99 26.35 1.52
CA ALA A 289 -9.88 26.72 2.62
C ALA A 289 -9.14 27.43 3.75
N ALA A 290 -9.77 28.47 4.31
CA ALA A 290 -9.25 29.21 5.44
C ALA A 290 -9.49 28.42 6.74
N PRO A 291 -8.57 28.47 7.72
CA PRO A 291 -8.76 27.83 9.02
C PRO A 291 -10.02 28.34 9.73
N GLU A 292 -10.97 27.44 10.03
CA GLU A 292 -12.16 27.78 10.83
C GLU A 292 -11.84 27.90 12.33
N PHE A 293 -10.82 27.19 12.80
CA PHE A 293 -10.45 27.14 14.22
C PHE A 293 -9.21 27.99 14.49
N ALA A 294 -9.17 28.65 15.65
CA ALA A 294 -7.98 29.32 16.16
C ALA A 294 -7.12 28.37 17.02
N GLU A 295 -5.85 28.72 17.23
CA GLU A 295 -4.99 28.01 18.19
C GLU A 295 -5.46 28.26 19.64
N PRO A 296 -5.41 27.25 20.53
CA PRO A 296 -4.80 25.92 20.41
C PRO A 296 -5.74 24.83 19.83
N LEU A 297 -7.01 25.16 19.58
CA LEU A 297 -8.03 24.20 19.16
C LEU A 297 -7.71 23.62 17.77
N LEU A 298 -7.19 24.44 16.86
CA LEU A 298 -6.77 24.01 15.52
C LEU A 298 -5.75 22.86 15.58
N SER A 299 -4.72 22.96 16.40
CA SER A 299 -3.71 21.90 16.57
C SER A 299 -4.32 20.61 17.15
N LEU A 300 -5.27 20.72 18.09
CA LEU A 300 -5.98 19.56 18.64
C LEU A 300 -6.87 18.87 17.59
N VAL A 301 -7.59 19.65 16.78
CA VAL A 301 -8.40 19.13 15.66
C VAL A 301 -7.51 18.46 14.64
N ARG A 302 -6.37 19.07 14.26
CA ARG A 302 -5.41 18.47 13.32
C ARG A 302 -4.80 17.18 13.86
N LEU A 303 -4.55 17.08 15.17
CA LEU A 303 -4.07 15.85 15.79
C LEU A 303 -5.13 14.74 15.74
N ALA A 304 -6.36 15.04 16.16
CA ALA A 304 -7.46 14.09 16.16
C ALA A 304 -7.82 13.63 14.74
N ALA A 305 -7.95 14.58 13.81
CA ALA A 305 -8.19 14.30 12.39
C ALA A 305 -7.02 13.55 11.75
N GLY A 306 -5.78 13.91 12.06
CA GLY A 306 -4.59 13.16 11.64
C GLY A 306 -4.63 11.70 12.09
N PHE A 307 -5.00 11.47 13.35
CA PHE A 307 -5.10 10.13 13.92
C PHE A 307 -6.21 9.31 13.25
N VAL A 308 -7.42 9.87 13.14
CA VAL A 308 -8.57 9.19 12.49
C VAL A 308 -8.30 8.95 11.01
N GLY A 309 -7.68 9.91 10.32
CA GLY A 309 -7.31 9.83 8.91
C GLY A 309 -6.36 8.67 8.63
N VAL A 310 -5.27 8.61 9.38
CA VAL A 310 -4.27 7.51 9.25
C VAL A 310 -4.87 6.17 9.66
N LEU A 311 -5.70 6.14 10.71
CA LEU A 311 -6.38 4.92 11.14
C LEU A 311 -7.30 4.38 10.05
N GLY A 312 -8.11 5.25 9.43
CA GLY A 312 -8.98 4.88 8.31
C GLY A 312 -8.21 4.28 7.15
N PHE A 313 -7.08 4.89 6.73
CA PHE A 313 -6.24 4.30 5.68
C PHE A 313 -5.57 2.99 6.11
N ALA A 314 -5.08 2.91 7.34
CA ALA A 314 -4.48 1.68 7.87
C ALA A 314 -5.47 0.51 7.84
N LEU A 315 -6.72 0.75 8.27
CA LEU A 315 -7.80 -0.24 8.20
C LEU A 315 -8.20 -0.56 6.76
N LEU A 316 -8.23 0.43 5.86
CA LEU A 316 -8.50 0.22 4.44
C LEU A 316 -7.48 -0.75 3.80
N PHE A 317 -6.23 -0.69 4.24
CA PHE A 317 -5.14 -1.58 3.82
C PHE A 317 -5.09 -2.92 4.57
N GLY A 318 -6.06 -3.22 5.44
CA GLY A 318 -6.08 -4.47 6.21
C GLY A 318 -5.05 -4.52 7.34
N THR A 319 -4.53 -3.38 7.79
CA THR A 319 -3.49 -3.33 8.83
C THR A 319 -4.04 -3.81 10.18
N PRO A 320 -3.38 -4.77 10.87
CA PRO A 320 -3.80 -5.21 12.21
C PRO A 320 -3.89 -4.06 13.23
N TRP A 321 -4.85 -4.13 14.16
CA TRP A 321 -5.23 -3.02 15.04
C TRP A 321 -4.04 -2.40 15.81
N ALA A 322 -3.16 -3.20 16.41
CA ALA A 322 -2.00 -2.69 17.14
C ALA A 322 -1.02 -1.91 16.24
N ILE A 323 -0.83 -2.36 15.00
CA ILE A 323 0.02 -1.70 14.00
C ILE A 323 -0.69 -0.43 13.50
N ALA A 324 -1.99 -0.50 13.26
CA ALA A 324 -2.80 0.62 12.80
C ALA A 324 -2.81 1.76 13.82
N LEU A 325 -3.01 1.47 15.10
CA LEU A 325 -2.97 2.48 16.18
C LEU A 325 -1.59 3.15 16.27
N THR A 326 -0.52 2.36 16.21
CA THR A 326 0.86 2.88 16.26
C THR A 326 1.16 3.77 15.05
N ALA A 327 0.78 3.33 13.84
CA ALA A 327 0.91 4.12 12.63
C ALA A 327 0.12 5.43 12.73
N SER A 328 -1.09 5.37 13.31
CA SER A 328 -1.97 6.52 13.49
C SER A 328 -1.41 7.55 14.45
N SER A 329 -0.89 7.12 15.60
CA SER A 329 -0.20 8.02 16.53
C SER A 329 1.01 8.69 15.89
N LEU A 330 1.85 7.90 15.20
CA LEU A 330 3.07 8.39 14.58
C LEU A 330 2.78 9.38 13.44
N GLY A 331 1.82 9.02 12.57
CA GLY A 331 1.39 9.87 11.46
C GLY A 331 0.71 11.15 11.94
N ALA A 332 -0.15 11.07 12.96
CA ALA A 332 -0.82 12.25 13.52
C ALA A 332 0.18 13.26 14.10
N VAL A 333 1.09 12.81 14.97
CA VAL A 333 2.09 13.67 15.60
C VAL A 333 3.02 14.28 14.54
N ALA A 334 3.52 13.47 13.61
CA ALA A 334 4.39 13.96 12.55
C ALA A 334 3.66 14.93 11.60
N ASN A 335 2.38 14.71 11.30
CA ASN A 335 1.60 15.59 10.43
C ASN A 335 1.26 16.93 11.11
N VAL A 336 0.96 16.93 12.41
CA VAL A 336 0.77 18.17 13.17
C VAL A 336 2.06 18.99 13.16
N GLY A 337 3.21 18.35 13.43
CA GLY A 337 4.51 19.02 13.33
C GLY A 337 4.78 19.56 11.92
N ARG A 338 4.44 18.79 10.87
CA ARG A 338 4.54 19.24 9.47
C ARG A 338 3.70 20.48 9.21
N LEU A 339 2.44 20.49 9.64
CA LEU A 339 1.52 21.62 9.44
C LEU A 339 1.98 22.85 10.23
N ALA A 340 2.45 22.68 11.46
CA ALA A 340 3.01 23.77 12.25
C ALA A 340 4.25 24.40 11.58
N LEU A 341 5.13 23.60 10.97
CA LEU A 341 6.26 24.12 10.19
C LEU A 341 5.79 24.92 8.95
N VAL A 342 4.75 24.43 8.26
CA VAL A 342 4.17 25.15 7.11
C VAL A 342 3.54 26.48 7.54
N ASP A 343 2.82 26.50 8.66
CA ASP A 343 2.25 27.73 9.23
C ASP A 343 3.35 28.71 9.68
N ALA A 344 4.50 28.19 10.12
CA ALA A 344 5.73 28.95 10.38
C ALA A 344 6.51 29.33 9.10
N HIS A 345 5.88 29.23 7.93
CA HIS A 345 6.43 29.62 6.61
C HIS A 345 7.63 28.79 6.14
N VAL A 346 7.83 27.60 6.72
CA VAL A 346 8.82 26.63 6.20
C VAL A 346 8.29 26.01 4.92
N ASN A 347 9.18 25.83 3.93
CA ASN A 347 8.82 25.22 2.66
C ASN A 347 8.11 23.85 2.86
N PRO A 348 6.94 23.61 2.23
CA PRO A 348 6.16 22.38 2.43
C PRO A 348 6.94 21.09 2.16
N ALA A 349 7.88 21.09 1.21
CA ALA A 349 8.72 19.93 0.92
C ALA A 349 9.68 19.64 2.08
N VAL A 350 10.31 20.66 2.65
CA VAL A 350 11.21 20.50 3.80
C VAL A 350 10.46 19.98 5.02
N ALA A 351 9.29 20.55 5.30
CA ALA A 351 8.42 20.08 6.39
C ALA A 351 8.00 18.62 6.18
N ALA A 352 7.65 18.24 4.93
CA ALA A 352 7.30 16.86 4.58
C ALA A 352 8.47 15.90 4.77
N ALA A 353 9.69 16.26 4.35
CA ALA A 353 10.88 15.45 4.58
C ALA A 353 11.14 15.21 6.07
N ALA A 354 11.04 16.25 6.91
CA ALA A 354 11.22 16.14 8.35
C ALA A 354 10.16 15.23 9.00
N ALA A 355 8.89 15.37 8.61
CA ALA A 355 7.80 14.52 9.09
C ALA A 355 7.98 13.05 8.66
N ALA A 356 8.35 12.81 7.39
CA ALA A 356 8.62 11.47 6.88
C ALA A 356 9.83 10.81 7.58
N LEU A 357 10.87 11.58 7.88
CA LEU A 357 12.01 11.13 8.67
C LEU A 357 11.56 10.72 10.09
N ALA A 358 10.78 11.56 10.77
CA ALA A 358 10.23 11.26 12.10
C ALA A 358 9.37 9.99 12.08
N VAL A 359 8.51 9.82 11.06
CA VAL A 359 7.71 8.59 10.86
C VAL A 359 8.62 7.38 10.61
N GLY A 360 9.68 7.51 9.81
CA GLY A 360 10.61 6.41 9.55
C GLY A 360 11.36 5.96 10.80
N LEU A 361 11.87 6.91 11.60
CA LEU A 361 12.55 6.63 12.86
C LEU A 361 11.59 6.04 13.91
N GLY A 362 10.38 6.58 14.03
CA GLY A 362 9.36 6.02 14.92
C GLY A 362 8.97 4.59 14.52
N ALA A 363 8.82 4.32 13.22
CA ALA A 363 8.52 2.98 12.73
C ALA A 363 9.65 1.98 13.02
N TYR A 364 10.91 2.42 13.10
CA TYR A 364 12.02 1.58 13.57
C TYR A 364 11.88 1.25 15.06
N LEU A 365 11.63 2.25 15.91
CA LEU A 365 11.54 2.08 17.36
C LEU A 365 10.41 1.13 17.80
N PHE A 366 9.28 1.14 17.10
CA PHE A 366 8.12 0.32 17.44
C PHE A 366 7.96 -0.93 16.55
N GLY A 367 8.61 -0.98 15.38
CA GLY A 367 8.41 -2.03 14.38
C GLY A 367 8.77 -3.42 14.87
N ASP A 368 9.88 -3.56 15.60
CA ASP A 368 10.36 -4.85 16.11
C ASP A 368 9.46 -5.39 17.22
N ARG A 369 9.01 -4.51 18.13
CA ARG A 369 8.07 -4.88 19.21
C ARG A 369 6.74 -5.43 18.67
N LEU A 370 6.27 -4.89 17.54
CA LEU A 370 5.01 -5.29 16.90
C LEU A 370 5.17 -6.45 15.91
N ARG A 371 6.40 -6.88 15.63
CA ARG A 371 6.73 -7.84 14.55
C ARG A 371 6.06 -7.45 13.22
N ALA A 372 6.02 -6.15 12.94
CA ALA A 372 5.35 -5.55 11.80
C ALA A 372 6.32 -5.32 10.64
N ALA A 373 5.86 -5.40 9.40
CA ALA A 373 6.66 -4.87 8.28
C ALA A 373 6.72 -3.35 8.40
N ARG A 374 7.91 -2.73 8.33
CA ARG A 374 8.02 -1.28 8.54
C ARG A 374 7.11 -0.47 7.60
N VAL A 375 6.89 -0.96 6.40
CA VAL A 375 5.99 -0.32 5.42
C VAL A 375 4.52 -0.33 5.83
N THR A 376 4.07 -1.29 6.64
CA THR A 376 2.71 -1.26 7.18
C THR A 376 2.55 -0.21 8.29
N LEU A 377 3.65 0.29 8.86
CA LEU A 377 3.66 1.45 9.76
C LEU A 377 3.84 2.77 8.99
N THR A 378 4.83 2.84 8.10
CA THR A 378 5.22 4.11 7.47
C THR A 378 4.26 4.57 6.38
N VAL A 379 3.73 3.66 5.55
CA VAL A 379 2.92 4.07 4.40
C VAL A 379 1.59 4.70 4.81
N PRO A 380 0.77 4.08 5.69
CA PRO A 380 -0.47 4.74 6.14
C PRO A 380 -0.19 6.08 6.84
N ALA A 381 0.87 6.14 7.66
CA ALA A 381 1.24 7.35 8.41
C ALA A 381 1.65 8.52 7.52
N VAL A 382 2.40 8.25 6.45
CA VAL A 382 2.83 9.28 5.48
C VAL A 382 1.76 9.56 4.42
N LEU A 383 0.83 8.63 4.17
CA LEU A 383 -0.18 8.76 3.14
C LEU A 383 -1.01 10.04 3.26
N ILE A 384 -1.34 10.44 4.50
CA ILE A 384 -2.12 11.66 4.74
C ILE A 384 -1.35 12.95 4.41
N MET A 385 -0.02 12.84 4.27
CA MET A 385 0.86 13.94 3.86
C MET A 385 1.05 13.97 2.34
N VAL A 386 0.61 12.94 1.62
CA VAL A 386 0.65 12.92 0.16
C VAL A 386 -0.29 14.03 -0.35
N PRO A 387 0.20 14.93 -1.22
CA PRO A 387 -0.47 16.17 -1.60
C PRO A 387 -1.59 15.92 -2.63
N GLY A 388 -2.55 15.04 -2.30
CA GLY A 388 -3.65 14.67 -3.19
C GLY A 388 -4.53 15.85 -3.57
N ALA A 389 -4.86 16.73 -2.61
CA ALA A 389 -5.62 17.95 -2.88
C ALA A 389 -4.88 18.87 -3.88
N ALA A 390 -3.58 19.10 -3.69
CA ALA A 390 -2.79 19.90 -4.65
C ALA A 390 -2.72 19.24 -6.03
N ALA A 391 -2.60 17.90 -6.10
CA ALA A 391 -2.64 17.17 -7.37
C ALA A 391 -3.98 17.37 -8.09
N TYR A 392 -5.12 17.28 -7.39
CA TYR A 392 -6.43 17.50 -8.00
C TYR A 392 -6.65 18.96 -8.39
N ARG A 393 -6.23 19.94 -7.57
CA ARG A 393 -6.24 21.37 -7.94
C ARG A 393 -5.41 21.65 -9.18
N SER A 394 -4.26 20.99 -9.32
CA SER A 394 -3.43 21.10 -10.51
C SER A 394 -4.15 20.59 -11.75
N ILE A 395 -4.70 19.37 -11.69
CA ILE A 395 -5.42 18.78 -12.83
C ILE A 395 -6.63 19.64 -13.21
N ALA A 396 -7.46 20.01 -12.22
CA ALA A 396 -8.64 20.85 -12.46
C ALA A 396 -8.27 22.23 -13.01
N GLY A 397 -7.20 22.85 -12.50
CA GLY A 397 -6.71 24.15 -12.97
C GLY A 397 -6.17 24.11 -14.39
N VAL A 398 -5.42 23.07 -14.78
CA VAL A 398 -4.96 22.91 -16.19
C VAL A 398 -6.16 22.81 -17.13
N ILE A 399 -7.16 21.99 -16.79
CA ILE A 399 -8.32 21.80 -17.68
C ILE A 399 -9.22 23.05 -17.67
N GLY A 400 -9.32 23.76 -16.55
CA GLY A 400 -10.08 25.01 -16.41
C GLY A 400 -9.40 26.26 -16.95
N GLY A 401 -8.14 26.18 -17.39
CA GLY A 401 -7.39 27.30 -17.99
C GLY A 401 -6.53 28.13 -17.01
N ASP A 402 -6.58 27.87 -15.71
CA ASP A 402 -5.70 28.50 -14.69
C ASP A 402 -4.34 27.78 -14.62
N THR A 403 -3.55 27.95 -15.67
CA THR A 403 -2.29 27.23 -15.85
C THR A 403 -1.22 27.59 -14.82
N VAL A 404 -1.17 28.84 -14.35
CA VAL A 404 -0.14 29.30 -13.41
C VAL A 404 -0.34 28.66 -12.04
N ALA A 405 -1.55 28.75 -11.46
CA ALA A 405 -1.85 28.11 -10.19
C ALA A 405 -1.74 26.58 -10.30
N ALA A 406 -2.12 26.02 -11.47
CA ALA A 406 -2.00 24.60 -11.71
C ALA A 406 -0.55 24.09 -11.69
N ILE A 407 0.39 24.83 -12.32
CA ILE A 407 1.82 24.51 -12.32
C ILE A 407 2.40 24.63 -10.91
N GLN A 408 2.01 25.65 -10.14
CA GLN A 408 2.46 25.82 -8.75
C GLN A 408 2.00 24.63 -7.86
N ASN A 409 0.74 24.22 -8.01
CA ASN A 409 0.20 23.06 -7.30
C ASN A 409 0.88 21.75 -7.75
N ALA A 410 1.11 21.56 -9.06
CA ALA A 410 1.85 20.39 -9.58
C ALA A 410 3.26 20.32 -8.99
N THR A 411 3.98 21.43 -9.01
CA THR A 411 5.35 21.55 -8.51
C THR A 411 5.41 21.26 -7.02
N THR A 412 4.50 21.85 -6.25
CA THR A 412 4.37 21.57 -4.80
C THR A 412 4.08 20.11 -4.55
N ALA A 413 3.13 19.52 -5.30
CA ALA A 413 2.77 18.11 -5.14
C ALA A 413 3.96 17.18 -5.43
N LEU A 414 4.68 17.45 -6.52
CA LEU A 414 5.86 16.68 -6.92
C LEU A 414 6.97 16.75 -5.84
N PHE A 415 7.34 17.96 -5.41
CA PHE A 415 8.42 18.13 -4.42
C PHE A 415 8.06 17.55 -3.06
N VAL A 416 6.80 17.64 -2.63
CA VAL A 416 6.35 16.99 -1.38
C VAL A 416 6.46 15.47 -1.50
N VAL A 417 6.01 14.85 -2.60
CA VAL A 417 6.15 13.38 -2.79
C VAL A 417 7.61 12.94 -2.77
N VAL A 418 8.49 13.67 -3.48
CA VAL A 418 9.94 13.41 -3.47
C VAL A 418 10.52 13.57 -2.07
N ALA A 419 10.16 14.64 -1.37
CA ALA A 419 10.62 14.90 0.00
C ALA A 419 10.18 13.83 0.99
N LEU A 420 8.94 13.33 0.89
CA LEU A 420 8.46 12.21 1.70
C LEU A 420 9.30 10.94 1.45
N ALA A 421 9.64 10.67 0.19
CA ALA A 421 10.50 9.54 -0.16
C ALA A 421 11.94 9.70 0.37
N ILE A 422 12.50 10.91 0.29
CA ILE A 422 13.81 11.24 0.85
C ILE A 422 13.81 11.03 2.36
N GLY A 423 12.84 11.60 3.09
CA GLY A 423 12.75 11.48 4.54
C GLY A 423 12.64 10.02 5.00
N LEU A 424 11.81 9.22 4.34
CA LEU A 424 11.70 7.78 4.61
C LEU A 424 12.99 7.02 4.26
N THR A 425 13.68 7.41 3.18
CA THR A 425 14.94 6.77 2.77
C THR A 425 16.06 7.06 3.76
N VAL A 426 16.22 8.32 4.17
CA VAL A 426 17.20 8.73 5.18
C VAL A 426 16.95 7.98 6.49
N ALA A 427 15.69 7.89 6.94
CA ALA A 427 15.35 7.13 8.13
C ALA A 427 15.80 5.66 8.05
N ARG A 428 15.70 5.05 6.87
CA ARG A 428 16.15 3.66 6.65
C ARG A 428 17.66 3.54 6.60
N VAL A 429 18.36 4.45 5.91
CA VAL A 429 19.83 4.47 5.91
C VAL A 429 20.39 4.56 7.33
N LEU A 430 19.74 5.35 8.19
CA LEU A 430 20.14 5.50 9.60
C LEU A 430 19.81 4.29 10.47
N THR A 431 18.83 3.46 10.10
CA THR A 431 18.29 2.39 10.98
C THR A 431 18.46 0.97 10.44
N GLU A 432 18.82 0.80 9.17
CA GLU A 432 18.93 -0.48 8.49
C GLU A 432 20.33 -0.65 7.89
N ARG A 433 21.06 -1.68 8.34
CA ARG A 433 22.40 -2.00 7.81
C ARG A 433 22.37 -2.27 6.29
N GLU A 434 21.30 -2.86 5.79
CA GLU A 434 21.08 -3.17 4.36
C GLU A 434 21.01 -1.93 3.45
N TRP A 435 20.66 -0.75 3.99
CA TRP A 435 20.69 0.51 3.23
C TRP A 435 22.03 1.23 3.32
N SER A 436 22.82 0.94 4.37
CA SER A 436 24.10 1.60 4.64
C SER A 436 25.27 1.00 3.85
N ARG A 437 25.13 -0.22 3.32
CA ARG A 437 26.16 -0.91 2.54
C ARG A 437 25.60 -1.25 1.16
N PRO A 438 26.13 -0.67 0.07
CA PRO A 438 25.74 -1.12 -1.28
C PRO A 438 26.00 -2.62 -1.38
N ALA A 439 25.03 -3.36 -1.94
CA ALA A 439 25.19 -4.78 -2.23
C ALA A 439 26.46 -4.95 -3.08
N ARG A 440 27.38 -5.79 -2.61
CA ARG A 440 28.62 -6.12 -3.32
C ARG A 440 28.31 -6.98 -4.55
#